data_AF-A0A0Q2MHK9-F1
#
_entry.id   AF-A0A0Q2MHK9-F1
#
_cell.length_a   1.000
_cell.length_b   1.000
_cell.length_c   1.000
_cell.angle_alpha   90.00
_cell.angle_beta   90.00
_cell.angle_gamma   90.00
#
_symmetry.space_group_name_H-M   'P 1'
#
loop_
_entity.id
_entity.type
_entity.pdbx_description
1 polymer ?
#
loop_
_entity_poly.entity_id
_entity_poly.type
_entity_poly.pdbx_seq_one_letter_code
_entity_poly.pdbx_strand_id
1 'polypeptide(L)'
;MSLRKTSLALLLSGALLIPSIGVLAQTVPATAGTPYAHTADQIRHTYESQLFTLPAFKEGHYGLRMYRQTLDHKYSAAVWSDMARVASRLNYFAAEVHTPEQIARYAQQELADYQDETDERSMLRYQVSQSMPEYLYLGIDLLGSMARANEYGLKHIDDQKLRDVIRRYDFRKYATNAPMIEAWAAQLANQVYWLRQLGEQDVVDDFIEAFRNTYPDHKDSALSSQQYGNKLYGMTHIIFADSQYYQHTVSEKQYQWIYDYYRANIDTILQRAKEDIIAEVGISFLLAGLDDDPVVEKTRQAIQQAVNQDAGMVPSTTGSTNVSEGEHRNVLAIMLLDWKGVHDAPTIQHQPEVFSSLPYGLVADDRVH
;
A
#
# COMPACT_ATOMS: atom_id res chain seq x y z
N MET A 1 -33.12 -79.50 29.69
CA MET A 1 -33.83 -79.48 30.99
C MET A 1 -34.64 -78.21 31.09
N SER A 2 -35.97 -78.36 31.18
CA SER A 2 -36.93 -77.51 31.92
C SER A 2 -36.28 -76.66 33.05
N LEU A 3 -36.66 -75.42 33.39
CA LEU A 3 -37.93 -74.68 33.32
C LEU A 3 -37.69 -73.16 33.46
N ARG A 4 -38.53 -72.38 32.75
CA ARG A 4 -39.35 -71.22 33.15
C ARG A 4 -38.80 -70.16 34.13
N LYS A 5 -39.04 -68.87 33.80
CA LYS A 5 -40.25 -68.05 34.14
C LYS A 5 -40.00 -66.60 33.67
N THR A 6 -40.71 -66.08 32.66
CA THR A 6 -41.89 -65.16 32.76
C THR A 6 -41.61 -63.94 33.66
N SER A 7 -41.63 -62.69 33.21
CA SER A 7 -42.75 -61.95 32.58
C SER A 7 -42.23 -60.62 32.00
N LEU A 8 -42.65 -60.21 30.78
CA LEU A 8 -43.69 -59.20 30.49
C LEU A 8 -43.29 -57.77 30.95
N ALA A 9 -43.26 -56.72 30.14
CA ALA A 9 -44.18 -56.37 29.07
C ALA A 9 -43.63 -55.27 28.13
N LEU A 10 -44.05 -55.37 26.86
CA LEU A 10 -44.35 -54.36 25.83
C LEU A 10 -43.37 -53.18 25.63
N LEU A 11 -42.95 -52.89 24.41
CA LEU A 11 -43.84 -52.33 23.38
C LEU A 11 -43.43 -52.72 21.95
N LEU A 12 -44.48 -52.92 21.13
CA LEU A 12 -44.44 -53.29 19.72
C LEU A 12 -43.74 -52.23 18.86
N SER A 13 -42.78 -52.69 18.04
CA SER A 13 -42.30 -51.98 16.85
C SER A 13 -43.09 -52.49 15.65
N GLY A 14 -44.06 -51.70 15.18
CA GLY A 14 -44.75 -51.90 13.91
C GLY A 14 -43.99 -51.19 12.79
N ALA A 15 -43.46 -51.96 11.85
CA ALA A 15 -42.82 -51.45 10.65
C ALA A 15 -43.87 -50.79 9.73
N LEU A 16 -43.58 -49.56 9.30
CA LEU A 16 -44.22 -48.89 8.17
C LEU A 16 -43.11 -48.28 7.30
N LEU A 17 -43.10 -48.69 6.03
CA LEU A 17 -42.35 -48.08 4.94
C LEU A 17 -42.79 -46.62 4.78
N ILE A 18 -41.85 -45.67 4.86
CA ILE A 18 -42.05 -44.25 4.59
C ILE A 18 -40.99 -43.79 3.57
N PRO A 19 -41.36 -42.93 2.60
CA PRO A 19 -40.60 -42.72 1.37
C PRO A 19 -39.40 -41.80 1.55
N SER A 20 -38.46 -41.93 0.62
CA SER A 20 -37.27 -41.09 0.48
C SER A 20 -37.65 -39.62 0.39
N ILE A 21 -37.47 -38.88 1.49
CA ILE A 21 -37.41 -37.43 1.45
C ILE A 21 -36.04 -37.09 0.89
N GLY A 22 -36.02 -36.72 -0.40
CA GLY A 22 -34.89 -36.01 -0.98
C GLY A 22 -34.68 -34.74 -0.16
N VAL A 23 -33.62 -34.73 0.65
CA VAL A 23 -33.07 -33.49 1.18
C VAL A 23 -32.54 -32.75 -0.05
N LEU A 24 -33.37 -31.86 -0.59
CA LEU A 24 -32.87 -30.75 -1.39
C LEU A 24 -31.89 -30.03 -0.47
N ALA A 25 -30.60 -30.33 -0.66
CA ALA A 25 -29.55 -29.45 -0.23
C ALA A 25 -29.92 -28.09 -0.81
N GLN A 26 -30.39 -27.18 0.04
CA GLN A 26 -30.44 -25.78 -0.32
C GLN A 26 -28.99 -25.43 -0.62
N THR A 27 -28.68 -25.36 -1.91
CA THR A 27 -27.51 -24.67 -2.39
C THR A 27 -27.64 -23.26 -1.83
N VAL A 28 -26.91 -22.98 -0.75
CA VAL A 28 -26.60 -21.61 -0.37
C VAL A 28 -26.13 -20.96 -1.67
N PRO A 29 -26.81 -19.93 -2.18
CA PRO A 29 -26.30 -19.25 -3.35
C PRO A 29 -24.89 -18.83 -2.99
N ALA A 30 -23.89 -19.26 -3.76
CA ALA A 30 -22.63 -18.56 -3.79
C ALA A 30 -23.01 -17.09 -3.93
N THR A 31 -22.69 -16.27 -2.93
CA THR A 31 -22.94 -14.84 -2.98
C THR A 31 -22.38 -14.37 -4.30
N ALA A 32 -23.28 -14.04 -5.24
CA ALA A 32 -22.88 -13.40 -6.48
C ALA A 32 -22.08 -12.18 -6.03
N GLY A 33 -20.77 -12.18 -6.32
CA GLY A 33 -19.90 -11.09 -5.89
C GLY A 33 -20.51 -9.76 -6.33
N THR A 34 -20.20 -8.68 -5.59
CA THR A 34 -20.54 -7.35 -6.09
C THR A 34 -20.02 -7.20 -7.53
N PRO A 35 -20.67 -6.42 -8.41
CA PRO A 35 -20.21 -6.24 -9.78
C PRO A 35 -18.73 -5.82 -9.87
N TYR A 36 -18.19 -5.20 -8.81
CA TYR A 36 -16.79 -4.82 -8.68
C TYR A 36 -15.84 -6.00 -8.46
N ALA A 37 -16.25 -7.03 -7.71
CA ALA A 37 -15.39 -8.19 -7.43
C ALA A 37 -14.99 -8.93 -8.72
N HIS A 38 -15.92 -9.07 -9.67
CA HIS A 38 -15.59 -9.67 -10.97
C HIS A 38 -14.56 -8.85 -11.75
N THR A 39 -14.69 -7.52 -11.74
CA THR A 39 -13.70 -6.63 -12.37
C THR A 39 -12.35 -6.73 -11.67
N ALA A 40 -12.32 -6.79 -10.34
CA ALA A 40 -11.10 -6.99 -9.57
C ALA A 40 -10.43 -8.33 -9.92
N ASP A 41 -11.21 -9.41 -10.04
CA ASP A 41 -10.71 -10.74 -10.43
C ASP A 41 -10.12 -10.76 -11.83
N GLN A 42 -10.73 -10.04 -12.80
CA GLN A 42 -10.18 -9.88 -14.14
C GLN A 42 -8.82 -9.20 -14.11
N ILE A 43 -8.69 -8.06 -13.41
CA ILE A 43 -7.42 -7.34 -13.27
C ILE A 43 -6.38 -8.21 -12.56
N ARG A 44 -6.80 -8.89 -11.49
CA ARG A 44 -5.94 -9.80 -10.72
C ARG A 44 -5.43 -10.94 -11.61
N HIS A 45 -6.27 -11.55 -12.43
CA HIS A 45 -5.87 -12.60 -13.36
C HIS A 45 -4.84 -12.11 -14.40
N THR A 46 -5.03 -10.91 -14.96
CA THR A 46 -4.09 -10.29 -15.90
C THR A 46 -2.69 -10.14 -15.29
N TYR A 47 -2.62 -9.71 -14.03
CA TYR A 47 -1.35 -9.51 -13.32
C TYR A 47 -0.73 -10.82 -12.84
N GLU A 48 -1.50 -11.69 -12.18
CA GLU A 48 -0.98 -12.94 -11.62
C GLU A 48 -0.46 -13.90 -12.70
N SER A 49 -1.07 -13.91 -13.89
CA SER A 49 -0.59 -14.71 -15.02
C SER A 49 0.75 -14.24 -15.60
N GLN A 50 1.16 -13.00 -15.29
CA GLN A 50 2.38 -12.37 -15.81
C GLN A 50 3.31 -11.89 -14.69
N LEU A 51 3.04 -12.23 -13.43
CA LEU A 51 3.74 -11.68 -12.27
C LEU A 51 5.25 -11.91 -12.33
N PHE A 52 5.67 -13.09 -12.82
CA PHE A 52 7.07 -13.47 -13.00
C PHE A 52 7.82 -12.63 -14.06
N THR A 53 7.12 -11.85 -14.89
CA THR A 53 7.72 -10.96 -15.88
C THR A 53 8.04 -9.58 -15.32
N LEU A 54 7.52 -9.27 -14.13
CA LEU A 54 7.73 -7.97 -13.51
C LEU A 54 9.14 -7.87 -12.91
N PRO A 55 9.75 -6.67 -12.91
CA PRO A 55 10.94 -6.42 -12.11
C PRO A 55 10.67 -6.74 -10.63
N ALA A 56 11.68 -7.24 -9.91
CA ALA A 56 11.53 -7.69 -8.52
C ALA A 56 10.88 -6.64 -7.59
N PHE A 57 11.18 -5.35 -7.80
CA PHE A 57 10.51 -4.27 -7.05
C PHE A 57 8.99 -4.23 -7.29
N LYS A 58 8.55 -4.40 -8.54
CA LYS A 58 7.14 -4.38 -8.94
C LYS A 58 6.41 -5.65 -8.52
N GLU A 59 7.05 -6.81 -8.68
CA GLU A 59 6.54 -8.07 -8.16
C GLU A 59 6.32 -8.01 -6.64
N GLY A 60 7.33 -7.56 -5.89
CA GLY A 60 7.24 -7.40 -4.44
C GLY A 60 6.18 -6.41 -4.01
N HIS A 61 6.08 -5.28 -4.72
CA HIS A 61 5.06 -4.24 -4.48
C HIS A 61 3.63 -4.76 -4.65
N TYR A 62 3.39 -5.53 -5.72
CA TYR A 62 2.11 -6.18 -5.99
C TYR A 62 1.82 -7.27 -4.95
N GLY A 63 2.77 -8.20 -4.77
CA GLY A 63 2.63 -9.36 -3.90
C GLY A 63 2.39 -8.99 -2.44
N LEU A 64 3.08 -7.98 -1.92
CA LEU A 64 2.88 -7.50 -0.56
C LEU A 64 1.46 -6.98 -0.33
N ARG A 65 0.95 -6.14 -1.25
CA ARG A 65 -0.41 -5.59 -1.14
C ARG A 65 -1.46 -6.68 -1.25
N MET A 66 -1.27 -7.61 -2.18
CA MET A 66 -2.20 -8.73 -2.32
C MET A 66 -2.14 -9.67 -1.12
N TYR A 67 -0.97 -9.90 -0.52
CA TYR A 67 -0.86 -10.61 0.75
C TYR A 67 -1.63 -9.89 1.85
N ARG A 68 -1.46 -8.57 2.00
CA ARG A 68 -2.21 -7.76 2.97
C ARG A 68 -3.72 -7.78 2.76
N GLN A 69 -4.20 -7.92 1.54
CA GLN A 69 -5.64 -8.03 1.30
C GLN A 69 -6.17 -9.45 1.52
N THR A 70 -5.41 -10.48 1.16
CA THR A 70 -5.98 -11.84 1.05
C THR A 70 -5.48 -12.81 2.10
N LEU A 71 -4.35 -12.51 2.75
CA LEU A 71 -3.54 -13.42 3.56
C LEU A 71 -3.15 -14.71 2.80
N ASP A 72 -3.18 -14.69 1.48
CA ASP A 72 -2.89 -15.86 0.65
C ASP A 72 -1.38 -16.10 0.58
N HIS A 73 -0.94 -17.25 1.08
CA HIS A 73 0.46 -17.66 1.09
C HIS A 73 1.08 -17.77 -0.31
N LYS A 74 0.29 -17.80 -1.40
CA LYS A 74 0.85 -17.79 -2.76
C LYS A 74 1.72 -16.56 -3.04
N TYR A 75 1.51 -15.44 -2.34
CA TYR A 75 2.31 -14.23 -2.50
C TYR A 75 3.60 -14.22 -1.65
N SER A 76 3.85 -15.24 -0.81
CA SER A 76 5.01 -15.27 0.09
C SER A 76 6.35 -15.16 -0.66
N ALA A 77 6.44 -15.72 -1.87
CA ALA A 77 7.65 -15.62 -2.69
C ALA A 77 7.93 -14.17 -3.15
N ALA A 78 6.88 -13.42 -3.50
CA ALA A 78 7.01 -12.01 -3.87
C ALA A 78 7.39 -11.15 -2.65
N VAL A 79 6.81 -11.44 -1.48
CA VAL A 79 7.21 -10.81 -0.21
C VAL A 79 8.69 -11.08 0.08
N TRP A 80 9.15 -12.33 -0.09
CA TRP A 80 10.55 -12.69 0.10
C TRP A 80 11.48 -11.96 -0.88
N SER A 81 11.07 -11.83 -2.15
CA SER A 81 11.79 -11.06 -3.18
C SER A 81 11.96 -9.59 -2.75
N ASP A 82 10.90 -8.96 -2.23
CA ASP A 82 10.98 -7.60 -1.68
C ASP A 82 11.92 -7.52 -0.47
N MET A 83 11.82 -8.45 0.48
CA MET A 83 12.73 -8.52 1.63
C MET A 83 14.19 -8.63 1.20
N ALA A 84 14.50 -9.47 0.20
CA ALA A 84 15.86 -9.64 -0.29
C ALA A 84 16.41 -8.35 -0.93
N ARG A 85 15.57 -7.60 -1.66
CA ARG A 85 15.91 -6.29 -2.20
C ARG A 85 16.19 -5.27 -1.09
N VAL A 86 15.34 -5.24 -0.05
CA VAL A 86 15.51 -4.36 1.12
C VAL A 86 16.82 -4.68 1.85
N ALA A 87 17.08 -5.96 2.11
CA ALA A 87 18.31 -6.41 2.75
C ALA A 87 19.54 -6.00 1.95
N SER A 88 19.55 -6.24 0.63
CA SER A 88 20.64 -5.85 -0.27
C SER A 88 20.95 -4.36 -0.17
N ARG A 89 19.91 -3.52 -0.16
CA ARG A 89 20.06 -2.06 -0.06
C ARG A 89 20.61 -1.63 1.30
N LEU A 90 20.09 -2.18 2.39
CA LEU A 90 20.57 -1.87 3.74
C LEU A 90 22.01 -2.35 3.97
N ASN A 91 22.37 -3.52 3.47
CA ASN A 91 23.75 -4.03 3.49
C ASN A 91 24.70 -3.07 2.77
N TYR A 92 24.33 -2.61 1.57
CA TYR A 92 25.13 -1.65 0.81
C TYR A 92 25.33 -0.33 1.57
N PHE A 93 24.26 0.23 2.15
CA PHE A 93 24.37 1.48 2.91
C PHE A 93 25.19 1.31 4.20
N ALA A 94 25.01 0.21 4.92
CA ALA A 94 25.78 -0.07 6.12
C ALA A 94 27.29 -0.25 5.83
N ALA A 95 27.64 -0.82 4.68
CA ALA A 95 29.02 -1.08 4.27
C ALA A 95 29.69 0.12 3.56
N GLU A 96 29.00 0.78 2.63
CA GLU A 96 29.65 1.63 1.62
C GLU A 96 29.16 3.09 1.61
N VAL A 97 27.96 3.38 2.14
CA VAL A 97 27.36 4.72 2.06
C VAL A 97 26.84 5.16 3.42
N HIS A 98 27.74 5.54 4.32
CA HIS A 98 27.39 5.92 5.71
C HIS A 98 28.20 7.09 6.29
N THR A 99 29.25 7.57 5.61
CA THR A 99 29.92 8.83 5.95
C THR A 99 29.34 10.01 5.15
N PRO A 100 29.49 11.26 5.62
CA PRO A 100 29.01 12.44 4.88
C PRO A 100 29.51 12.51 3.43
N GLU A 101 30.78 12.18 3.18
CA GLU A 101 31.38 12.22 1.84
C GLU A 101 30.84 11.13 0.92
N GLN A 102 30.58 9.93 1.46
CA GLN A 102 29.98 8.84 0.70
C GLN A 102 28.52 9.18 0.33
N ILE A 103 27.76 9.71 1.29
CA ILE A 103 26.37 10.14 1.09
C ILE A 103 26.32 11.24 0.03
N ALA A 104 27.19 12.25 0.12
CA ALA A 104 27.25 13.32 -0.87
C ALA A 104 27.55 12.77 -2.27
N ARG A 105 28.49 11.82 -2.41
CA ARG A 105 28.80 11.19 -3.70
C ARG A 105 27.62 10.41 -4.26
N TYR A 106 27.00 9.57 -3.44
CA TYR A 106 25.83 8.78 -3.81
C TYR A 106 24.68 9.68 -4.26
N ALA A 107 24.37 10.70 -3.47
CA ALA A 107 23.32 11.66 -3.77
C ALA A 107 23.54 12.41 -5.10
N GLN A 108 24.78 12.77 -5.43
CA GLN A 108 25.10 13.38 -6.72
C GLN A 108 24.95 12.41 -7.90
N GLN A 109 25.20 11.12 -7.68
CA GLN A 109 24.97 10.09 -8.70
C GLN A 109 23.47 9.93 -8.96
N GLU A 110 22.65 9.79 -7.92
CA GLU A 110 21.19 9.70 -8.05
C GLU A 110 20.60 10.97 -8.69
N LEU A 111 21.14 12.15 -8.35
CA LEU A 111 20.69 13.41 -8.96
C LEU A 111 20.98 13.47 -10.46
N ALA A 112 22.03 12.80 -10.94
CA ALA A 112 22.40 12.79 -12.34
C ALA A 112 21.36 12.06 -13.22
N ASP A 113 20.64 11.08 -12.67
CA ASP A 113 19.60 10.34 -13.40
C ASP A 113 18.42 11.21 -13.81
N TYR A 114 18.27 12.39 -13.19
CA TYR A 114 17.22 13.36 -13.54
C TYR A 114 17.62 14.36 -14.64
N GLN A 115 18.89 14.38 -15.09
CA GLN A 115 19.40 15.45 -15.97
C GLN A 115 18.71 15.52 -17.33
N ASP A 116 18.33 14.37 -17.88
CA ASP A 116 17.73 14.25 -19.21
C ASP A 116 16.20 14.12 -19.17
N GLU A 117 15.60 14.16 -17.98
CA GLU A 117 14.15 14.03 -17.81
C GLU A 117 13.42 15.32 -18.19
N THR A 118 12.30 15.18 -18.90
CA THR A 118 11.57 16.31 -19.49
C THR A 118 10.15 16.49 -18.97
N ASP A 119 9.63 15.53 -18.19
CA ASP A 119 8.31 15.67 -17.60
C ASP A 119 8.34 16.65 -16.40
N GLU A 120 7.24 17.39 -16.23
CA GLU A 120 7.10 18.44 -15.21
C GLU A 120 7.49 17.96 -13.80
N ARG A 121 7.11 16.72 -13.43
CA ARG A 121 7.40 16.18 -12.10
C ARG A 121 8.90 15.92 -11.93
N SER A 122 9.55 15.27 -12.89
CA SER A 122 10.97 14.97 -12.81
C SER A 122 11.83 16.23 -12.83
N MET A 123 11.44 17.25 -13.61
CA MET A 123 12.09 18.56 -13.61
C MET A 123 11.98 19.26 -12.25
N LEU A 124 10.81 19.27 -11.62
CA LEU A 124 10.63 19.86 -10.27
C LEU A 124 11.52 19.14 -9.24
N ARG A 125 11.54 17.81 -9.28
CA ARG A 125 12.37 16.97 -8.41
C ARG A 125 13.85 17.24 -8.59
N TYR A 126 14.31 17.37 -9.83
CA TYR A 126 15.69 17.74 -10.13
C TYR A 126 16.05 19.09 -9.52
N GLN A 127 15.26 20.13 -9.83
CA GLN A 127 15.51 21.50 -9.42
C GLN A 127 15.60 21.65 -7.90
N VAL A 128 14.64 21.08 -7.17
CA VAL A 128 14.66 21.21 -5.70
C VAL A 128 15.80 20.42 -5.07
N SER A 129 16.07 19.22 -5.60
CA SER A 129 17.09 18.32 -5.05
C SER A 129 18.52 18.80 -5.31
N GLN A 130 18.75 19.70 -6.26
CA GLN A 130 20.06 20.34 -6.45
C GLN A 130 20.56 21.06 -5.18
N SER A 131 19.64 21.66 -4.42
CA SER A 131 19.98 22.40 -3.20
C SER A 131 20.14 21.52 -1.95
N MET A 132 19.61 20.31 -1.99
CA MET A 132 19.55 19.35 -0.88
C MET A 132 19.70 17.91 -1.41
N PRO A 133 20.79 17.59 -2.11
CA PRO A 133 20.93 16.33 -2.84
C PRO A 133 20.88 15.10 -1.92
N GLU A 134 21.37 15.25 -0.68
CA GLU A 134 21.36 14.18 0.32
C GLU A 134 19.96 13.62 0.60
N TYR A 135 18.89 14.36 0.31
CA TYR A 135 17.52 13.88 0.44
C TYR A 135 17.24 12.62 -0.39
N LEU A 136 17.86 12.49 -1.58
CA LEU A 136 17.71 11.30 -2.43
C LEU A 136 18.23 10.05 -1.71
N TYR A 137 19.35 10.16 -1.01
CA TYR A 137 19.83 9.08 -0.16
C TYR A 137 18.96 8.88 1.10
N LEU A 138 18.69 9.97 1.83
CA LEU A 138 18.07 9.89 3.15
C LEU A 138 16.62 9.44 3.10
N GLY A 139 15.78 10.17 2.36
CA GLY A 139 14.34 9.99 2.36
C GLY A 139 13.87 8.93 1.38
N ILE A 140 14.43 8.90 0.17
CA ILE A 140 13.98 7.99 -0.90
C ILE A 140 14.51 6.58 -0.66
N ASP A 141 15.77 6.45 -0.27
CA ASP A 141 16.43 5.15 -0.27
C ASP A 141 16.62 4.54 1.11
N LEU A 142 17.36 5.23 2.00
CA LEU A 142 17.71 4.70 3.32
C LEU A 142 16.46 4.54 4.19
N LEU A 143 15.74 5.64 4.42
CA LEU A 143 14.57 5.65 5.30
C LEU A 143 13.47 4.71 4.78
N GLY A 144 13.20 4.71 3.47
CA GLY A 144 12.22 3.81 2.87
C GLY A 144 12.59 2.32 3.03
N SER A 145 13.87 1.97 2.96
CA SER A 145 14.33 0.60 3.18
C SER A 145 14.24 0.19 4.65
N MET A 146 14.60 1.09 5.57
CA MET A 146 14.45 0.85 7.00
C MET A 146 12.99 0.70 7.42
N ALA A 147 12.10 1.56 6.89
CA ALA A 147 10.67 1.50 7.11
C ALA A 147 10.07 0.19 6.57
N ARG A 148 10.44 -0.22 5.34
CA ARG A 148 9.97 -1.50 4.79
C ARG A 148 10.41 -2.71 5.63
N ALA A 149 11.64 -2.71 6.14
CA ALA A 149 12.08 -3.76 7.06
C ALA A 149 11.24 -3.75 8.36
N ASN A 150 10.99 -2.56 8.91
CA ASN A 150 10.18 -2.38 10.11
C ASN A 150 8.73 -2.83 9.92
N GLU A 151 8.12 -2.60 8.76
CA GLU A 151 6.78 -3.12 8.40
C GLU A 151 6.69 -4.65 8.49
N TYR A 152 7.80 -5.37 8.33
CA TYR A 152 7.87 -6.83 8.50
C TYR A 152 8.16 -7.28 9.94
N GLY A 153 8.35 -6.35 10.87
CA GLY A 153 8.88 -6.62 12.21
C GLY A 153 10.38 -6.95 12.21
N LEU A 154 11.12 -6.46 11.20
CA LEU A 154 12.55 -6.71 11.01
C LEU A 154 13.38 -5.42 11.14
N LYS A 155 14.68 -5.58 11.34
CA LYS A 155 15.68 -4.51 11.26
C LYS A 155 16.97 -5.02 10.62
N HIS A 156 17.84 -4.11 10.22
CA HIS A 156 19.19 -4.48 9.78
C HIS A 156 20.09 -4.86 10.98
N ILE A 157 21.08 -5.74 10.78
CA ILE A 157 22.07 -6.09 11.83
C ILE A 157 22.87 -4.87 12.32
N ASP A 158 23.14 -3.92 11.42
CA ASP A 158 23.78 -2.63 11.71
C ASP A 158 22.75 -1.48 11.86
N ASP A 159 21.53 -1.77 12.34
CA ASP A 159 20.45 -0.78 12.46
C ASP A 159 20.87 0.50 13.20
N GLN A 160 21.63 0.38 14.30
CA GLN A 160 22.13 1.54 15.04
C GLN A 160 22.99 2.46 14.16
N LYS A 161 23.87 1.88 13.33
CA LYS A 161 24.74 2.63 12.42
C LYS A 161 23.93 3.42 11.39
N LEU A 162 22.88 2.82 10.86
CA LEU A 162 21.98 3.44 9.89
C LEU A 162 21.13 4.55 10.53
N ARG A 163 20.63 4.32 11.74
CA ARG A 163 19.92 5.35 12.53
C ARG A 163 20.82 6.53 12.87
N ASP A 164 22.08 6.27 13.19
CA ASP A 164 23.07 7.34 13.43
C ASP A 164 23.37 8.16 12.17
N VAL A 165 23.05 7.67 10.97
CA VAL A 165 23.05 8.50 9.75
C VAL A 165 21.82 9.40 9.73
N ILE A 166 20.62 8.84 9.92
CA ILE A 166 19.33 9.58 9.96
C ILE A 166 19.39 10.73 10.97
N ARG A 167 19.91 10.49 12.18
CA ARG A 167 19.99 11.47 13.28
C ARG A 167 20.90 12.66 13.03
N ARG A 168 21.76 12.61 12.00
CA ARG A 168 22.61 13.76 11.61
C ARG A 168 21.82 14.87 10.94
N TYR A 169 20.63 14.54 10.43
CA TYR A 169 19.83 15.43 9.60
C TYR A 169 18.54 15.81 10.32
N ASP A 170 18.16 17.08 10.18
CA ASP A 170 16.89 17.61 10.67
C ASP A 170 15.85 17.47 9.55
N PHE A 171 14.96 16.48 9.68
CA PHE A 171 13.99 16.19 8.62
C PHE A 171 12.88 17.23 8.50
N ARG A 172 12.71 18.09 9.52
CA ARG A 172 11.80 19.25 9.43
C ARG A 172 12.16 20.13 8.24
N LYS A 173 13.44 20.28 7.92
CA LYS A 173 13.92 21.09 6.78
C LYS A 173 13.40 20.61 5.44
N TYR A 174 13.24 19.30 5.26
CA TYR A 174 12.68 18.73 4.05
C TYR A 174 11.15 18.75 4.10
N ALA A 175 10.59 18.36 5.23
CA ALA A 175 9.15 18.22 5.45
C ALA A 175 8.37 19.54 5.36
N THR A 176 8.98 20.67 5.74
CA THR A 176 8.30 21.98 5.73
C THR A 176 8.68 22.88 4.55
N ASN A 177 9.47 22.37 3.59
CA ASN A 177 9.92 23.15 2.44
C ASN A 177 8.87 23.09 1.31
N ALA A 178 8.30 24.22 0.94
CA ALA A 178 7.23 24.27 -0.06
C ALA A 178 7.65 23.70 -1.44
N PRO A 179 8.79 24.07 -2.04
CA PRO A 179 9.29 23.42 -3.25
C PRO A 179 9.47 21.90 -3.13
N MET A 180 9.92 21.39 -1.97
CA MET A 180 10.02 19.95 -1.73
C MET A 180 8.64 19.30 -1.71
N ILE A 181 7.65 19.91 -1.06
CA ILE A 181 6.26 19.44 -1.07
C ILE A 181 5.71 19.41 -2.49
N GLU A 182 5.97 20.44 -3.30
CA GLU A 182 5.51 20.51 -4.69
C GLU A 182 6.11 19.41 -5.59
N ALA A 183 7.31 18.92 -5.25
CA ALA A 183 8.01 17.89 -6.00
C ALA A 183 7.81 16.45 -5.45
N TRP A 184 7.59 16.32 -4.14
CA TRP A 184 7.72 15.07 -3.39
C TRP A 184 6.60 14.82 -2.37
N ALA A 185 5.43 15.43 -2.51
CA ALA A 185 4.35 15.40 -1.51
C ALA A 185 4.06 14.00 -0.93
N ALA A 186 3.85 13.00 -1.78
CA ALA A 186 3.60 11.62 -1.34
C ALA A 186 4.80 11.01 -0.61
N GLN A 187 6.01 11.21 -1.13
CA GLN A 187 7.23 10.68 -0.52
C GLN A 187 7.46 11.29 0.86
N LEU A 188 7.34 12.62 0.98
CA LEU A 188 7.47 13.33 2.26
C LEU A 188 6.40 12.88 3.25
N ALA A 189 5.15 12.72 2.80
CA ALA A 189 4.08 12.17 3.63
C ALA A 189 4.47 10.80 4.20
N ASN A 190 4.94 9.87 3.38
CA ASN A 190 5.38 8.57 3.89
C ASN A 190 6.53 8.70 4.90
N GLN A 191 7.53 9.52 4.56
CA GLN A 191 8.75 9.66 5.35
C GLN A 191 8.50 10.24 6.74
N VAL A 192 7.62 11.22 6.90
CA VAL A 192 7.34 11.79 8.22
C VAL A 192 6.68 10.79 9.16
N TYR A 193 5.82 9.90 8.65
CA TYR A 193 5.26 8.81 9.44
C TYR A 193 6.28 7.69 9.67
N TRP A 194 7.11 7.35 8.70
CA TRP A 194 8.20 6.38 8.88
C TRP A 194 9.17 6.82 9.98
N LEU A 195 9.55 8.10 10.03
CA LEU A 195 10.40 8.64 11.10
C LEU A 195 9.74 8.47 12.47
N ARG A 196 8.43 8.73 12.58
CA ARG A 196 7.65 8.52 13.81
C ARG A 196 7.59 7.04 14.19
N GLN A 197 7.27 6.16 13.25
CA GLN A 197 7.14 4.71 13.44
C GLN A 197 8.47 4.07 13.86
N LEU A 198 9.58 4.53 13.28
CA LEU A 198 10.92 4.10 13.68
C LEU A 198 11.37 4.73 15.01
N GLY A 199 10.65 5.71 15.56
CA GLY A 199 11.02 6.40 16.80
C GLY A 199 12.20 7.37 16.65
N GLU A 200 12.41 7.93 15.47
CA GLU A 200 13.53 8.83 15.17
C GLU A 200 13.17 10.31 15.34
N GLN A 201 12.22 10.82 14.55
CA GLN A 201 11.77 12.21 14.60
C GLN A 201 10.26 12.25 14.40
N ASP A 202 9.56 13.11 15.13
CA ASP A 202 8.14 13.36 14.91
C ASP A 202 7.96 14.76 14.32
N VAL A 203 7.76 14.80 13.00
CA VAL A 203 7.57 16.04 12.20
C VAL A 203 6.29 15.98 11.37
N VAL A 204 5.36 15.10 11.73
CA VAL A 204 4.11 14.89 10.97
C VAL A 204 3.23 16.12 11.00
N ASP A 205 3.04 16.73 12.18
CA ASP A 205 2.17 17.90 12.32
C ASP A 205 2.74 19.10 11.56
N ASP A 206 4.06 19.30 11.62
CA ASP A 206 4.76 20.33 10.86
C ASP A 206 4.59 20.12 9.35
N PHE A 207 4.70 18.87 8.88
CA PHE A 207 4.46 18.52 7.48
C PHE A 207 3.01 18.81 7.07
N ILE A 208 2.02 18.41 7.87
CA ILE A 208 0.61 18.63 7.55
C ILE A 208 0.32 20.13 7.45
N GLU A 209 0.84 20.94 8.38
CA GLU A 209 0.69 22.39 8.33
C GLU A 209 1.33 22.97 7.06
N ALA A 210 2.59 22.61 6.77
CA ALA A 210 3.30 23.08 5.58
C ALA A 210 2.61 22.64 4.29
N PHE A 211 2.16 21.39 4.22
CA PHE A 211 1.44 20.83 3.08
C PHE A 211 0.17 21.62 2.76
N ARG A 212 -0.64 21.93 3.78
CA ARG A 212 -1.86 22.73 3.63
C ARG A 212 -1.58 24.16 3.20
N ASN A 213 -0.47 24.74 3.68
CA ASN A 213 -0.04 26.07 3.27
C ASN A 213 0.48 26.12 1.83
N THR A 214 1.15 25.06 1.37
CA THR A 214 1.61 24.89 -0.02
C THR A 214 0.42 24.69 -0.96
N TYR A 215 -0.57 23.88 -0.57
CA TYR A 215 -1.74 23.53 -1.39
C TYR A 215 -3.08 23.97 -0.77
N PRO A 216 -3.34 25.28 -0.61
CA PRO A 216 -4.61 25.73 -0.05
C PRO A 216 -5.74 25.53 -1.06
N ASP A 217 -6.87 24.98 -0.60
CA ASP A 217 -7.99 24.52 -1.46
C ASP A 217 -8.53 25.59 -2.43
N HIS A 218 -8.57 26.85 -2.00
CA HIS A 218 -9.06 27.95 -2.84
C HIS A 218 -8.18 28.24 -4.08
N LYS A 219 -7.00 27.61 -4.21
CA LYS A 219 -6.11 27.74 -5.37
C LYS A 219 -6.21 26.57 -6.35
N ASP A 220 -7.06 25.58 -6.10
CA ASP A 220 -7.09 24.34 -6.90
C ASP A 220 -7.39 24.55 -8.39
N SER A 221 -8.16 25.59 -8.73
CA SER A 221 -8.46 25.95 -10.11
C SER A 221 -7.26 26.50 -10.88
N ALA A 222 -6.22 26.97 -10.18
CA ALA A 222 -5.00 27.50 -10.77
C ALA A 222 -3.89 26.43 -10.90
N LEU A 223 -4.06 25.25 -10.29
CA LEU A 223 -3.07 24.18 -10.33
C LEU A 223 -3.07 23.47 -11.69
N SER A 224 -1.88 23.16 -12.20
CA SER A 224 -1.72 22.22 -13.34
C SER A 224 -2.27 20.84 -12.98
N SER A 225 -2.47 19.97 -13.98
CA SER A 225 -2.88 18.58 -13.70
C SER A 225 -1.84 17.83 -12.87
N GLN A 226 -0.55 18.10 -13.07
CA GLN A 226 0.53 17.53 -12.27
C GLN A 226 0.45 18.03 -10.83
N GLN A 227 0.30 19.33 -10.62
CA GLN A 227 0.29 19.93 -9.28
C GLN A 227 -0.95 19.50 -8.49
N TYR A 228 -2.11 19.48 -9.15
CA TYR A 228 -3.34 18.97 -8.54
C TYR A 228 -3.21 17.49 -8.19
N GLY A 229 -2.64 16.68 -9.10
CA GLY A 229 -2.35 15.28 -8.81
C GLY A 229 -1.39 15.10 -7.64
N ASN A 230 -0.32 15.90 -7.55
CA ASN A 230 0.65 15.87 -6.46
C ASN A 230 0.02 16.24 -5.10
N LYS A 231 -0.89 17.23 -5.08
CA LYS A 231 -1.70 17.53 -3.90
C LYS A 231 -2.51 16.30 -3.47
N LEU A 232 -3.26 15.69 -4.39
CA LEU A 232 -4.09 14.53 -4.07
C LEU A 232 -3.24 13.34 -3.58
N TYR A 233 -2.10 13.06 -4.22
CA TYR A 233 -1.14 12.06 -3.75
C TYR A 233 -0.62 12.36 -2.34
N GLY A 234 -0.34 13.64 -2.02
CA GLY A 234 0.06 14.02 -0.67
C GLY A 234 -1.02 13.70 0.37
N MET A 235 -2.27 14.01 0.07
CA MET A 235 -3.41 13.70 0.93
C MET A 235 -3.61 12.19 1.10
N THR A 236 -3.57 11.40 0.02
CA THR A 236 -3.75 9.94 0.10
C THR A 236 -2.61 9.27 0.86
N HIS A 237 -1.37 9.73 0.67
CA HIS A 237 -0.22 9.18 1.37
C HIS A 237 -0.12 9.58 2.85
N ILE A 238 -0.73 10.68 3.28
CA ILE A 238 -0.93 10.95 4.72
C ILE A 238 -1.76 9.82 5.35
N ILE A 239 -2.85 9.42 4.69
CA ILE A 239 -3.72 8.34 5.15
C ILE A 239 -3.02 6.98 5.07
N PHE A 240 -2.38 6.67 3.95
CA PHE A 240 -1.70 5.39 3.78
C PHE A 240 -0.54 5.20 4.74
N ALA A 241 0.25 6.24 4.98
CA ALA A 241 1.38 6.15 5.90
C ALA A 241 0.92 5.99 7.36
N ASP A 242 -0.16 6.66 7.78
CA ASP A 242 -0.76 6.47 9.11
C ASP A 242 -1.33 5.05 9.29
N SER A 243 -1.94 4.49 8.23
CA SER A 243 -2.42 3.10 8.21
C SER A 243 -1.29 2.04 8.23
N GLN A 244 -0.02 2.48 8.28
CA GLN A 244 1.16 1.64 8.08
C GLN A 244 1.06 0.80 6.80
N TYR A 245 0.63 1.43 5.71
CA TYR A 245 0.35 0.80 4.42
C TYR A 245 -0.62 -0.39 4.54
N TYR A 246 -1.86 -0.08 4.96
CA TYR A 246 -3.01 -1.00 5.01
C TYR A 246 -2.96 -2.07 6.11
N GLN A 247 -2.11 -1.89 7.12
CA GLN A 247 -2.02 -2.79 8.26
C GLN A 247 -3.03 -2.45 9.35
N HIS A 248 -3.41 -1.16 9.46
CA HIS A 248 -4.34 -0.67 10.46
C HIS A 248 -5.38 0.28 9.88
N THR A 249 -6.52 0.38 10.55
CA THR A 249 -7.54 1.39 10.24
C THR A 249 -7.05 2.78 10.67
N VAL A 250 -7.53 3.83 10.00
CA VAL A 250 -7.28 5.22 10.38
C VAL A 250 -8.53 5.88 10.94
N SER A 251 -8.36 7.00 11.65
CA SER A 251 -9.47 7.78 12.19
C SER A 251 -9.92 8.86 11.20
N GLU A 252 -11.19 8.81 10.77
CA GLU A 252 -11.78 9.91 9.98
C GLU A 252 -11.61 11.25 10.70
N LYS A 253 -11.91 11.28 12.00
CA LYS A 253 -11.88 12.49 12.83
C LYS A 253 -10.50 13.14 12.86
N GLN A 254 -9.43 12.35 12.83
CA GLN A 254 -8.05 12.85 12.83
C GLN A 254 -7.71 13.58 11.53
N TYR A 255 -8.25 13.11 10.41
CA TYR A 255 -8.00 13.67 9.08
C TYR A 255 -9.26 14.25 8.44
N GLN A 256 -10.17 14.80 9.26
CA GLN A 256 -11.48 15.27 8.79
C GLN A 256 -11.36 16.22 7.61
N TRP A 257 -10.33 17.08 7.59
CA TRP A 257 -10.08 18.02 6.50
C TRP A 257 -9.79 17.35 5.15
N ILE A 258 -9.17 16.16 5.14
CA ILE A 258 -8.95 15.36 3.91
C ILE A 258 -10.27 14.76 3.44
N TYR A 259 -11.02 14.14 4.35
CA TYR A 259 -12.30 13.50 4.01
C TYR A 259 -13.35 14.52 3.56
N ASP A 260 -13.46 15.66 4.23
CA ASP A 260 -14.34 16.76 3.84
C ASP A 260 -13.94 17.32 2.47
N TYR A 261 -12.63 17.49 2.24
CA TYR A 261 -12.12 17.92 0.94
C TYR A 261 -12.52 16.94 -0.18
N TYR A 262 -12.31 15.63 0.02
CA TYR A 262 -12.70 14.62 -0.96
C TYR A 262 -14.20 14.60 -1.23
N ARG A 263 -15.03 14.64 -0.20
CA ARG A 263 -16.50 14.69 -0.37
C ARG A 263 -16.94 15.92 -1.15
N ALA A 264 -16.39 17.09 -0.82
CA ALA A 264 -16.74 18.34 -1.47
C ALA A 264 -16.27 18.41 -2.94
N ASN A 265 -15.20 17.68 -3.29
CA ASN A 265 -14.53 17.81 -4.59
C ASN A 265 -14.56 16.53 -5.44
N ILE A 266 -15.27 15.48 -5.02
CA ILE A 266 -15.20 14.17 -5.68
C ILE A 266 -15.45 14.24 -7.19
N ASP A 267 -16.42 15.00 -7.65
CA ASP A 267 -16.72 15.11 -9.08
C ASP A 267 -15.57 15.78 -9.87
N THR A 268 -14.88 16.75 -9.26
CA THR A 268 -13.68 17.37 -9.83
C THR A 268 -12.49 16.42 -9.83
N ILE A 269 -12.33 15.64 -8.75
CA ILE A 269 -11.28 14.62 -8.63
C ILE A 269 -11.44 13.58 -9.73
N LEU A 270 -12.64 13.02 -9.92
CA LEU A 270 -12.93 12.04 -10.98
C LEU A 270 -12.65 12.58 -12.39
N GLN A 271 -12.84 13.88 -12.59
CA GLN A 271 -12.61 14.51 -13.90
C GLN A 271 -11.12 14.78 -14.18
N ARG A 272 -10.34 15.16 -13.16
CA ARG A 272 -8.97 15.69 -13.35
C ARG A 272 -7.87 14.71 -12.96
N ALA A 273 -8.15 13.80 -12.05
CA ALA A 273 -7.14 12.90 -11.49
C ALA A 273 -6.94 11.67 -12.37
N LYS A 274 -5.76 11.05 -12.23
CA LYS A 274 -5.45 9.75 -12.82
C LYS A 274 -6.15 8.64 -12.05
N GLU A 275 -6.35 7.49 -12.69
CA GLU A 275 -7.11 6.38 -12.11
C GLU A 275 -6.43 5.78 -10.87
N ASP A 276 -5.10 5.83 -10.76
CA ASP A 276 -4.44 5.43 -9.52
C ASP A 276 -4.80 6.36 -8.36
N ILE A 277 -4.75 7.69 -8.54
CA ILE A 277 -5.20 8.66 -7.53
C ILE A 277 -6.67 8.44 -7.16
N ILE A 278 -7.55 8.22 -8.14
CA ILE A 278 -8.97 7.92 -7.90
C ILE A 278 -9.11 6.67 -7.02
N ALA A 279 -8.33 5.62 -7.31
CA ALA A 279 -8.32 4.41 -6.50
C ALA A 279 -7.84 4.69 -5.07
N GLU A 280 -6.78 5.49 -4.92
CA GLU A 280 -6.24 5.85 -3.61
C GLU A 280 -7.20 6.68 -2.76
N VAL A 281 -7.96 7.59 -3.37
CA VAL A 281 -9.02 8.35 -2.70
C VAL A 281 -10.08 7.40 -2.16
N GLY A 282 -10.56 6.45 -2.95
CA GLY A 282 -11.53 5.45 -2.50
C GLY A 282 -10.99 4.57 -1.36
N ILE A 283 -9.74 4.11 -1.48
CA ILE A 283 -9.07 3.31 -0.43
C ILE A 283 -8.89 4.11 0.87
N SER A 284 -8.70 5.43 0.78
CA SER A 284 -8.58 6.29 1.98
C SER A 284 -9.84 6.27 2.85
N PHE A 285 -11.04 6.15 2.24
CA PHE A 285 -12.31 5.98 2.97
C PHE A 285 -12.45 4.57 3.54
N LEU A 286 -12.08 3.55 2.75
CA LEU A 286 -12.10 2.15 3.20
C LEU A 286 -11.18 1.91 4.41
N LEU A 287 -10.03 2.58 4.46
CA LEU A 287 -9.13 2.56 5.62
C LEU A 287 -9.74 3.18 6.89
N ALA A 288 -10.70 4.09 6.74
CA ALA A 288 -11.43 4.68 7.86
C ALA A 288 -12.71 3.89 8.23
N GLY A 289 -12.98 2.75 7.58
CA GLY A 289 -14.22 1.99 7.76
C GLY A 289 -15.46 2.69 7.22
N LEU A 290 -15.30 3.56 6.22
CA LEU A 290 -16.37 4.34 5.58
C LEU A 290 -16.84 3.70 4.28
N ASP A 291 -17.02 2.38 4.27
CA ASP A 291 -17.34 1.58 3.09
C ASP A 291 -18.61 2.03 2.34
N ASP A 292 -19.59 2.55 3.08
CA ASP A 292 -20.87 3.02 2.55
C ASP A 292 -20.85 4.52 2.15
N ASP A 293 -19.70 5.21 2.27
CA ASP A 293 -19.59 6.61 1.87
C ASP A 293 -19.76 6.75 0.34
N PRO A 294 -20.56 7.71 -0.16
CA PRO A 294 -20.76 7.90 -1.60
C PRO A 294 -19.46 8.08 -2.41
N VAL A 295 -18.37 8.55 -1.81
CA VAL A 295 -17.06 8.64 -2.47
C VAL A 295 -16.53 7.26 -2.86
N VAL A 296 -16.72 6.24 -2.03
CA VAL A 296 -16.27 4.85 -2.32
C VAL A 296 -17.00 4.32 -3.55
N GLU A 297 -18.31 4.49 -3.62
CA GLU A 297 -19.10 4.03 -4.76
C GLU A 297 -18.71 4.76 -6.05
N LYS A 298 -18.58 6.09 -5.99
CA LYS A 298 -18.17 6.91 -7.15
C LYS A 298 -16.79 6.52 -7.68
N THR A 299 -15.82 6.27 -6.79
CA THR A 299 -14.47 5.85 -7.19
C THR A 299 -14.47 4.43 -7.77
N ARG A 300 -15.20 3.47 -7.18
CA ARG A 300 -15.35 2.11 -7.73
C ARG A 300 -15.95 2.12 -9.13
N GLN A 301 -17.01 2.90 -9.36
CA GLN A 301 -17.62 3.05 -10.68
C GLN A 301 -16.64 3.63 -11.70
N ALA A 302 -15.91 4.69 -11.34
CA ALA A 302 -14.93 5.30 -12.23
C ALA A 302 -13.81 4.32 -12.62
N ILE A 303 -13.28 3.57 -11.65
CA ILE A 303 -12.22 2.57 -11.93
C ILE A 303 -12.76 1.41 -12.76
N GLN A 304 -13.95 0.89 -12.46
CA GLN A 304 -14.56 -0.18 -13.26
C GLN A 304 -14.76 0.26 -14.71
N GLN A 305 -15.24 1.49 -14.94
CA GLN A 305 -15.43 2.05 -16.28
C GLN A 305 -14.13 2.26 -17.05
N ALA A 306 -13.02 2.52 -16.34
CA ALA A 306 -11.71 2.72 -16.94
C ALA A 306 -11.03 1.41 -17.39
N VAL A 307 -11.55 0.24 -17.01
CA VAL A 307 -10.97 -1.05 -17.41
C VAL A 307 -11.14 -1.28 -18.90
N ASN A 308 -10.01 -1.45 -19.58
CA ASN A 308 -10.00 -1.97 -20.94
C ASN A 308 -10.31 -3.47 -20.89
N GLN A 309 -11.43 -3.88 -21.49
CA GLN A 309 -11.93 -5.25 -21.39
C GLN A 309 -11.01 -6.27 -22.08
N ASP A 310 -10.39 -5.88 -23.20
CA ASP A 310 -9.50 -6.78 -23.97
C ASP A 310 -8.17 -7.00 -23.24
N ALA A 311 -7.63 -5.94 -22.65
CA ALA A 311 -6.39 -6.01 -21.87
C ALA A 311 -6.62 -6.52 -20.44
N GLY A 312 -7.86 -6.53 -19.97
CA GLY A 312 -8.23 -6.92 -18.61
C GLY A 312 -7.56 -6.09 -17.53
N MET A 313 -7.31 -4.80 -17.78
CA MET A 313 -6.63 -3.88 -16.85
C MET A 313 -7.01 -2.42 -17.13
N VAL A 314 -6.69 -1.54 -16.18
CA VAL A 314 -6.76 -0.09 -16.38
C VAL A 314 -5.51 0.38 -17.14
N PRO A 315 -5.64 0.93 -18.37
CA PRO A 315 -4.53 1.37 -19.22
C PRO A 315 -3.99 2.74 -18.82
N SER A 316 -2.76 3.12 -19.23
CA SER A 316 -2.16 4.44 -18.93
C SER A 316 -3.03 5.60 -19.42
N THR A 317 -2.76 6.82 -18.97
CA THR A 317 -3.41 8.02 -19.52
C THR A 317 -3.15 8.21 -21.03
N THR A 318 -2.17 7.48 -21.59
CA THR A 318 -1.87 7.42 -23.03
C THR A 318 -2.38 6.12 -23.70
N GLY A 319 -3.08 5.26 -22.96
CA GLY A 319 -3.65 4.00 -23.44
C GLY A 319 -2.72 2.78 -23.37
N SER A 320 -1.51 2.90 -22.80
CA SER A 320 -0.57 1.77 -22.65
C SER A 320 -1.14 0.70 -21.73
N THR A 321 -1.04 -0.56 -22.17
CA THR A 321 -1.42 -1.77 -21.42
C THR A 321 -0.18 -2.55 -20.97
N ASN A 322 0.98 -1.89 -20.87
CA ASN A 322 2.17 -2.50 -20.31
C ASN A 322 1.94 -2.85 -18.83
N VAL A 323 2.00 -4.13 -18.50
CA VAL A 323 1.71 -4.66 -17.17
C VAL A 323 2.66 -4.10 -16.12
N SER A 324 3.96 -4.00 -16.43
CA SER A 324 4.98 -3.48 -15.53
C SER A 324 4.81 -2.00 -15.22
N GLU A 325 4.50 -1.18 -16.23
CA GLU A 325 4.24 0.25 -16.05
C GLU A 325 2.93 0.49 -15.28
N GLY A 326 1.91 -0.32 -15.55
CA GLY A 326 0.57 -0.18 -14.97
C GLY A 326 0.39 -0.77 -13.57
N GLU A 327 1.43 -1.43 -13.01
CA GLU A 327 1.32 -2.25 -11.80
C GLU A 327 0.70 -1.53 -10.61
N HIS A 328 1.23 -0.35 -10.25
CA HIS A 328 0.76 0.41 -9.08
C HIS A 328 -0.73 0.73 -9.17
N ARG A 329 -1.15 1.23 -10.33
CA ARG A 329 -2.56 1.57 -10.57
C ARG A 329 -3.47 0.35 -10.46
N ASN A 330 -3.06 -0.77 -11.03
CA ASN A 330 -3.93 -1.93 -11.14
C ASN A 330 -4.00 -2.72 -9.84
N VAL A 331 -2.93 -2.76 -9.03
CA VAL A 331 -3.03 -3.31 -7.68
C VAL A 331 -3.97 -2.46 -6.82
N LEU A 332 -3.92 -1.13 -6.91
CA LEU A 332 -4.86 -0.25 -6.23
C LEU A 332 -6.30 -0.43 -6.74
N ALA A 333 -6.49 -0.63 -8.05
CA ALA A 333 -7.80 -0.92 -8.61
C ALA A 333 -8.38 -2.22 -8.04
N ILE A 334 -7.58 -3.30 -7.96
CA ILE A 334 -8.00 -4.56 -7.32
C ILE A 334 -8.41 -4.31 -5.87
N MET A 335 -7.58 -3.60 -5.10
CA MET A 335 -7.85 -3.30 -3.69
C MET A 335 -9.13 -2.49 -3.49
N LEU A 336 -9.38 -1.47 -4.30
CA LEU A 336 -10.60 -0.66 -4.20
C LEU A 336 -11.86 -1.48 -4.53
N LEU A 337 -11.79 -2.24 -5.63
CA LEU A 337 -12.94 -2.97 -6.18
C LEU A 337 -13.30 -4.21 -5.37
N ASP A 338 -12.33 -4.84 -4.72
CA ASP A 338 -12.50 -6.03 -3.89
C ASP A 338 -11.77 -5.90 -2.55
N TRP A 339 -12.04 -4.80 -1.84
CA TRP A 339 -11.45 -4.49 -0.55
C TRP A 339 -11.74 -5.59 0.47
N LYS A 340 -10.68 -6.06 1.14
CA LYS A 340 -10.76 -7.14 2.14
C LYS A 340 -10.48 -6.67 3.57
N GLY A 341 -10.41 -5.37 3.79
CA GLY A 341 -10.02 -4.79 5.07
C GLY A 341 -8.52 -4.61 5.22
N VAL A 342 -8.12 -4.33 6.46
CA VAL A 342 -6.73 -4.16 6.87
C VAL A 342 -6.23 -5.43 7.55
N HIS A 343 -4.96 -5.75 7.33
CA HIS A 343 -4.31 -6.86 8.01
C HIS A 343 -2.89 -6.47 8.38
N ASP A 344 -2.55 -6.62 9.65
CA ASP A 344 -1.20 -6.46 10.19
C ASP A 344 -0.33 -7.66 9.79
N ALA A 345 0.01 -7.69 8.50
CA ALA A 345 0.63 -8.82 7.81
C ALA A 345 1.40 -8.37 6.53
N PRO A 346 2.31 -9.22 6.03
CA PRO A 346 2.96 -10.27 6.77
C PRO A 346 3.94 -9.66 7.79
N THR A 347 3.96 -10.17 9.02
CA THR A 347 4.99 -9.82 10.01
C THR A 347 5.66 -11.06 10.55
N ILE A 348 6.91 -10.95 10.99
CA ILE A 348 7.66 -12.09 11.56
C ILE A 348 6.96 -12.72 12.78
N GLN A 349 6.11 -11.95 13.46
CA GLN A 349 5.37 -12.42 14.62
C GLN A 349 4.10 -13.16 14.24
N HIS A 350 3.32 -12.64 13.29
CA HIS A 350 2.02 -13.21 12.94
C HIS A 350 2.10 -14.28 11.83
N GLN A 351 3.10 -14.23 10.96
CA GLN A 351 3.29 -15.16 9.83
C GLN A 351 4.76 -15.63 9.71
N PRO A 352 5.35 -16.23 10.76
CA PRO A 352 6.77 -16.59 10.81
C PRO A 352 7.23 -17.50 9.66
N GLU A 353 6.32 -18.29 9.08
CA GLU A 353 6.58 -19.14 7.91
C GLU A 353 6.96 -18.35 6.65
N VAL A 354 6.48 -17.11 6.49
CA VAL A 354 6.90 -16.21 5.39
C VAL A 354 8.37 -15.76 5.58
N PHE A 355 8.86 -15.81 6.83
CA PHE A 355 10.17 -15.33 7.26
C PHE A 355 11.14 -16.47 7.62
N SER A 356 10.85 -17.70 7.20
CA SER A 356 11.65 -18.89 7.56
C SER A 356 13.11 -18.85 7.08
N SER A 357 13.41 -18.00 6.09
CA SER A 357 14.75 -17.77 5.56
C SER A 357 15.00 -16.27 5.36
N LEU A 358 15.45 -15.58 6.40
CA LEU A 358 15.78 -14.16 6.30
C LEU A 358 17.00 -13.93 5.38
N PRO A 359 16.92 -12.98 4.44
CA PRO A 359 18.09 -12.53 3.70
C PRO A 359 19.19 -12.01 4.64
N TYR A 360 20.46 -12.23 4.28
CA TYR A 360 21.59 -11.74 5.06
C TYR A 360 21.46 -10.24 5.34
N GLY A 361 21.73 -9.85 6.58
CA GLY A 361 21.64 -8.46 7.04
C GLY A 361 20.32 -8.14 7.76
N LEU A 362 19.26 -8.93 7.60
CA LEU A 362 18.00 -8.73 8.34
C LEU A 362 17.90 -9.66 9.55
N VAL A 363 17.38 -9.12 10.66
CA VAL A 363 17.06 -9.83 11.90
C VAL A 363 15.73 -9.35 12.46
N ALA A 364 15.11 -10.14 13.34
CA ALA A 364 13.90 -9.72 14.05
C ALA A 364 14.13 -8.41 14.83
N ASP A 365 13.14 -7.53 14.84
CA ASP A 365 13.19 -6.31 15.64
C ASP A 365 12.46 -6.48 16.98
N ASP A 366 13.23 -6.64 18.05
CA ASP A 366 12.73 -6.76 19.42
C ASP A 366 12.03 -5.49 19.97
N ARG A 367 11.97 -4.41 19.19
CA ARG A 367 11.27 -3.16 19.57
C ARG A 367 9.81 -3.12 19.08
N VAL A 368 9.46 -3.97 18.12
CA VAL A 368 8.11 -4.03 17.56
C VAL A 368 7.33 -5.02 18.42
N HIS A 369 6.53 -4.52 19.36
CA HIS A 369 5.68 -5.32 20.26
C HIS A 369 4.28 -4.72 20.32
#